data_AF-A0A662DWD5-F1
#
_entry.id   AF-A0A662DWD5-F1
#
_cell.length_a   1.000
_cell.length_b   1.000
_cell.length_c   1.000
_cell.angle_alpha   90.00
_cell.angle_beta   90.00
_cell.angle_gamma   90.00
#
_symmetry.space_group_name_H-M   'P 1'
#
loop_
_entity.id
_entity.type
_entity.pdbx_description
1 polymer ?
#
loop_
_entity_poly.entity_id
_entity_poly.type
_entity_poly.pdbx_seq_one_letter_code
_entity_poly.pdbx_strand_id
1 'polypeptide(L)'
;EYALSRGLEPLEHVLLPRTKGFAATVEGLREHVSAVYDLTIGYEEGVPTLWQYIKGSVQRTHVHVRRFPVEELPALEEDIRQWLLDRWTEKDQLLGRFYEQGTFPEEALPQEMAIEI
;
A
#
# COMPACT_ATOMS: atom_id res chain seq x y z
N GLU A 1 -12.14 10.08 -13.16
CA GLU A 1 -12.81 11.32 -12.69
C GLU A 1 -12.08 12.02 -11.54
N TYR A 2 -11.71 11.33 -10.46
CA TYR A 2 -11.04 11.97 -9.31
C TYR A 2 -9.64 12.53 -9.62
N ALA A 3 -8.77 11.77 -10.29
CA ALA A 3 -7.41 12.20 -10.68
C ALA A 3 -7.44 13.47 -11.55
N LEU A 4 -8.19 13.37 -12.66
CA LEU A 4 -8.35 14.42 -13.65
C LEU A 4 -8.92 15.72 -13.06
N SER A 5 -9.90 15.64 -12.14
CA SER A 5 -10.46 16.84 -11.47
C SER A 5 -9.48 17.53 -10.51
N ARG A 6 -8.32 16.93 -10.24
CA ARG A 6 -7.25 17.48 -9.40
C ARG A 6 -5.96 17.79 -10.19
N GLY A 7 -5.99 17.65 -11.51
CA GLY A 7 -4.81 17.83 -12.36
C GLY A 7 -3.71 16.80 -12.11
N LEU A 8 -4.08 15.63 -11.58
CA LEU A 8 -3.17 14.51 -11.36
C LEU A 8 -3.33 13.49 -12.47
N GLU A 9 -2.22 12.92 -12.92
CA GLU A 9 -2.23 11.79 -13.85
C GLU A 9 -2.84 10.56 -13.17
N PRO A 10 -3.75 9.85 -13.84
CA PRO A 10 -4.25 8.56 -13.34
C PRO A 10 -3.12 7.54 -13.21
N LEU A 11 -3.18 6.75 -12.15
CA LEU A 11 -2.36 5.56 -11.96
C LEU A 11 -3.03 4.36 -12.66
N GLU A 12 -2.24 3.35 -13.06
CA GLU A 12 -2.70 2.24 -13.91
C GLU A 12 -3.25 1.05 -13.10
N HIS A 13 -2.57 0.69 -12.01
CA HIS A 13 -2.81 -0.50 -11.20
C HIS A 13 -3.52 -0.20 -9.88
N VAL A 14 -3.46 1.06 -9.40
CA VAL A 14 -4.14 1.49 -8.16
C VAL A 14 -4.93 2.78 -8.37
N LEU A 15 -5.97 2.97 -7.56
CA LEU A 15 -6.69 4.24 -7.49
C LEU A 15 -5.89 5.26 -6.67
N LEU A 16 -5.93 6.54 -7.08
CA LEU A 16 -5.33 7.61 -6.28
C LEU A 16 -5.91 7.66 -4.85
N PRO A 17 -5.06 7.89 -3.83
CA PRO A 17 -5.48 7.88 -2.45
C PRO A 17 -6.25 9.16 -2.09
N ARG A 18 -7.13 9.04 -1.09
CA ARG A 18 -7.76 10.20 -0.44
C ARG A 18 -6.86 10.66 0.70
N THR A 19 -6.12 11.75 0.48
CA THR A 19 -5.04 12.15 1.41
C THR A 19 -5.53 12.78 2.72
N LYS A 20 -6.67 13.49 2.71
CA LYS A 20 -7.14 14.26 3.88
C LYS A 20 -7.40 13.40 5.12
N GLY A 21 -8.09 12.27 4.95
CA GLY A 21 -8.42 11.37 6.07
C GLY A 21 -7.18 10.70 6.65
N PHE A 22 -6.24 10.30 5.79
CA PHE A 22 -4.96 9.74 6.21
C PHE A 22 -4.13 10.76 6.99
N ALA A 23 -3.99 11.99 6.50
CA ALA A 23 -3.25 13.04 7.18
C ALA A 23 -3.81 13.34 8.58
N ALA A 24 -5.14 13.50 8.69
CA ALA A 24 -5.80 13.68 9.99
C ALA A 24 -5.61 12.48 10.94
N THR A 25 -5.56 11.25 10.40
CA THR A 25 -5.31 10.04 11.19
C THR A 25 -3.88 10.01 11.72
N VAL A 26 -2.89 10.31 10.87
CA VAL A 26 -1.48 10.37 11.28
C VAL A 26 -1.28 11.46 12.33
N GLU A 27 -1.85 12.64 12.14
CA GLU A 27 -1.77 13.73 13.11
C GLU A 27 -2.37 13.35 14.47
N GLY A 28 -3.60 12.83 14.49
CA GLY A 28 -4.30 12.49 15.73
C GLY A 28 -3.75 11.26 16.45
N LEU A 29 -3.16 10.31 15.72
CA LEU A 29 -2.67 9.05 16.30
C LEU A 29 -1.16 9.00 16.48
N ARG A 30 -0.39 10.02 16.09
CA ARG A 30 1.09 9.99 16.10
C ARG A 30 1.68 9.54 17.44
N GLU A 31 1.13 10.00 18.56
CA GLU A 31 1.62 9.65 19.90
C GLU A 31 1.11 8.30 20.42
N HIS A 32 0.22 7.64 19.67
CA HIS A 32 -0.50 6.44 20.09
C HIS A 32 -0.16 5.19 19.26
N VAL A 33 0.56 5.35 18.14
CA VAL A 33 0.97 4.24 17.25
C VAL A 33 2.47 4.28 17.00
N SER A 34 3.06 3.11 16.75
CA SER A 34 4.51 3.00 16.50
C SER A 34 4.89 3.05 15.02
N ALA A 35 3.96 2.74 14.11
CA ALA A 35 4.24 2.69 12.68
C ALA A 35 2.97 2.70 11.82
N VAL A 36 3.14 3.10 10.57
CA VAL A 36 2.21 2.84 9.47
C VAL A 36 2.70 1.60 8.71
N TYR A 37 1.83 0.60 8.62
CA TYR A 37 2.07 -0.58 7.80
C TYR A 37 1.47 -0.38 6.42
N ASP A 38 2.30 -0.58 5.42
CA ASP A 38 1.92 -0.46 4.04
C ASP A 38 1.87 -1.82 3.36
N LEU A 39 0.67 -2.22 2.94
CA LEU A 39 0.40 -3.53 2.34
C LEU A 39 0.07 -3.37 0.86
N THR A 40 0.74 -4.15 0.02
CA THR A 40 0.43 -4.28 -1.42
C THR A 40 0.16 -5.74 -1.73
N ILE A 41 -0.99 -6.03 -2.34
CA ILE A 41 -1.41 -7.39 -2.63
C ILE A 41 -1.40 -7.61 -4.14
N GLY A 42 -0.62 -8.59 -4.58
CA GLY A 42 -0.54 -9.04 -5.97
C GLY A 42 -1.33 -10.34 -6.15
N TYR A 43 -2.17 -10.37 -7.18
CA TYR A 43 -2.99 -11.54 -7.53
C TYR A 43 -2.54 -12.15 -8.86
N GLU A 44 -2.08 -13.40 -8.86
CA GLU A 44 -1.58 -14.06 -10.08
C GLU A 44 -2.70 -14.27 -11.12
N GLU A 45 -3.89 -14.69 -10.68
CA GLU A 45 -5.03 -14.99 -11.56
C GLU A 45 -6.07 -13.84 -11.60
N GLY A 46 -5.63 -12.61 -11.29
CA GLY A 46 -6.50 -11.45 -11.15
C GLY A 46 -7.22 -11.39 -9.80
N VAL A 47 -7.90 -10.27 -9.54
CA VAL A 47 -8.51 -9.98 -8.23
C VAL A 47 -9.62 -10.99 -7.92
N PRO A 48 -9.49 -11.80 -6.84
CA PRO A 48 -10.51 -12.77 -6.51
C PRO A 48 -11.79 -12.10 -6.01
N THR A 49 -12.92 -12.70 -6.36
CA THR A 49 -14.21 -12.35 -5.78
C THR A 49 -14.30 -12.80 -4.32
N LEU A 50 -15.14 -12.14 -3.53
CA LEU A 50 -15.45 -12.56 -2.15
C LEU A 50 -15.86 -14.04 -2.08
N TRP A 51 -16.62 -14.52 -3.07
CA TRP A 51 -17.05 -15.92 -3.11
C TRP A 51 -15.89 -16.91 -3.33
N GLN A 52 -14.87 -16.52 -4.09
CA GLN A 52 -13.66 -17.34 -4.26
C GLN A 52 -12.88 -17.45 -2.95
N TYR A 53 -12.80 -16.36 -2.18
CA TYR A 53 -12.24 -16.41 -0.83
C TYR A 53 -13.02 -17.33 0.10
N ILE A 54 -14.35 -17.18 0.17
CA ILE A 54 -15.21 -17.99 1.05
C ILE A 54 -15.14 -19.48 0.71
N LYS A 55 -15.02 -19.82 -0.57
CA LYS A 55 -14.92 -21.21 -1.05
C LYS A 55 -13.50 -21.80 -0.96
N GLY A 56 -12.50 -21.02 -0.56
CA GLY A 56 -11.10 -21.46 -0.55
C GLY A 56 -10.53 -21.74 -1.94
N SER A 57 -11.08 -21.12 -2.99
CA SER A 57 -10.63 -21.34 -4.37
C SER A 57 -9.59 -20.31 -4.84
N VAL A 58 -9.10 -19.47 -3.93
CA VAL A 58 -7.97 -18.56 -4.19
C VAL A 58 -6.69 -19.38 -4.07
N GLN A 59 -5.95 -19.53 -5.16
CA GLN A 59 -4.77 -20.39 -5.18
C GLN A 59 -3.58 -19.75 -4.45
N ARG A 60 -3.18 -18.56 -4.91
CA ARG A 60 -1.99 -17.88 -4.42
C ARG A 60 -2.17 -16.36 -4.44
N THR A 61 -1.72 -15.73 -3.38
CA THR A 61 -1.74 -14.28 -3.22
C THR A 61 -0.39 -13.87 -2.67
N HIS A 62 0.20 -12.85 -3.27
CA HIS A 62 1.48 -12.30 -2.81
C HIS A 62 1.18 -11.04 -2.01
N VAL A 63 1.83 -10.91 -0.86
CA VAL A 63 1.69 -9.72 -0.02
C VAL A 63 3.08 -9.14 0.17
N HIS A 64 3.23 -7.90 -0.28
CA HIS A 64 4.40 -7.08 0.00
C HIS A 64 4.09 -6.13 1.15
N VAL A 65 4.93 -6.14 2.18
CA VAL A 65 4.71 -5.42 3.43
C VAL A 65 5.90 -4.50 3.70
N ARG A 66 5.62 -3.21 3.89
CA ARG A 66 6.60 -2.23 4.33
C ARG A 66 6.15 -1.62 5.66
N ARG A 67 7.09 -1.37 6.56
CA ARG A 67 6.83 -0.74 7.86
C ARG A 67 7.51 0.62 7.89
N PHE A 68 6.73 1.67 8.15
CA PHE A 68 7.22 3.03 8.30
C PHE A 68 7.04 3.47 9.76
N PRO A 69 8.10 3.58 10.57
CA PRO A 69 8.03 4.17 11.90
C PRO A 69 7.35 5.54 11.86
N VAL A 70 6.47 5.83 12.83
CA VAL A 70 5.70 7.08 12.80
C VAL A 70 6.59 8.31 12.99
N GLU A 71 7.76 8.13 13.59
CA GLU A 71 8.79 9.13 13.81
C GLU A 71 9.47 9.56 12.50
N GLU A 72 9.45 8.69 11.47
CA GLU A 72 10.01 8.98 10.14
C GLU A 72 9.00 9.65 9.21
N LEU A 73 7.71 9.68 9.58
CA LEU A 73 6.69 10.36 8.78
C LEU A 73 6.82 11.89 8.92
N PRO A 74 6.61 12.66 7.83
CA PRO A 74 6.65 14.12 7.88
C PRO A 74 5.70 14.70 8.93
N ALA A 75 6.03 15.87 9.49
CA ALA A 75 5.23 16.48 10.55
C ALA A 75 4.08 17.36 10.02
N LEU A 76 4.27 18.04 8.89
CA LEU A 76 3.28 18.96 8.32
C LEU A 76 2.21 18.22 7.53
N GLU A 77 0.95 18.66 7.62
CA GLU A 77 -0.19 18.02 6.93
C GLU A 77 0.08 17.85 5.44
N GLU A 78 0.51 18.91 4.75
CA GLU A 78 0.77 18.87 3.30
C GLU A 78 1.88 17.88 2.92
N ASP A 79 2.92 17.75 3.76
CA ASP A 79 4.00 16.81 3.53
C ASP A 79 3.53 15.35 3.75
N ILE A 80 2.63 15.11 4.72
CA ILE A 80 2.01 13.80 4.93
C ILE A 80 1.14 13.43 3.70
N ARG A 81 0.44 14.41 3.12
CA ARG A 81 -0.38 14.19 1.92
C ARG A 81 0.50 13.83 0.72
N GLN A 82 1.62 14.54 0.54
CA GLN A 82 2.59 14.23 -0.51
C GLN A 82 3.22 12.85 -0.29
N TRP A 83 3.64 12.55 0.95
CA TRP A 83 4.19 11.26 1.32
C TRP A 83 3.25 10.11 0.92
N LEU A 84 1.94 10.26 1.14
CA LEU A 84 0.95 9.24 0.76
C LEU A 84 0.83 9.10 -0.76
N LEU A 85 0.85 10.20 -1.51
CA LEU A 85 0.82 10.17 -2.97
C LEU A 85 2.04 9.45 -3.53
N ASP A 86 3.23 9.72 -2.99
CA ASP A 86 4.47 9.06 -3.40
C ASP A 86 4.40 7.54 -3.16
N ARG A 87 3.91 7.11 -1.99
CA ARG A 87 3.71 5.67 -1.72
C ARG A 87 2.75 5.02 -2.71
N TRP A 88 1.71 5.72 -3.15
CA TRP A 88 0.77 5.19 -4.15
C TRP A 88 1.38 5.10 -5.55
N THR A 89 2.19 6.07 -5.95
CA THR A 89 2.97 5.99 -7.19
C THR A 89 3.94 4.82 -7.17
N GLU A 90 4.62 4.58 -6.04
CA GLU A 90 5.49 3.40 -5.87
C GLU A 90 4.70 2.09 -5.94
N LYS A 91 3.51 2.01 -5.30
CA LYS A 91 2.64 0.83 -5.39
C LYS A 91 2.22 0.52 -6.81
N ASP A 92 1.91 1.55 -7.58
CA ASP A 92 1.51 1.41 -8.97
C ASP A 92 2.62 0.74 -9.79
N GLN A 93 3.84 1.25 -9.66
CA GLN A 93 5.03 0.70 -10.32
C GLN A 93 5.37 -0.70 -9.81
N LEU A 94 5.25 -0.94 -8.50
CA LEU A 94 5.48 -2.23 -7.87
C LEU A 94 4.51 -3.30 -8.41
N LEU A 95 3.24 -2.96 -8.57
CA LEU A 95 2.23 -3.86 -9.14
C LEU A 95 2.47 -4.09 -10.63
N GLY A 96 2.85 -3.06 -11.39
CA GLY A 96 3.24 -3.23 -12.79
C GLY A 96 4.37 -4.26 -12.94
N ARG A 97 5.44 -4.14 -12.15
CA ARG A 97 6.54 -5.13 -12.13
C ARG A 97 6.07 -6.52 -11.68
N PHE A 98 5.21 -6.59 -10.67
CA PHE A 98 4.64 -7.86 -10.21
C PHE A 98 3.87 -8.57 -11.32
N TYR A 99 3.04 -7.86 -12.08
CA TYR A 99 2.26 -8.45 -13.17
C TYR A 99 3.13 -8.84 -14.38
N GLU A 100 4.30 -8.23 -14.55
CA GLU A 100 5.30 -8.65 -15.56
C GLU A 100 6.13 -9.87 -15.11
N GLN A 101 6.50 -9.95 -13.83
CA GLN A 101 7.52 -10.89 -13.32
C GLN A 101 6.94 -12.04 -12.49
N GLY A 102 5.70 -11.93 -12.02
CA GLY A 102 5.03 -12.91 -11.17
C GLY A 102 5.50 -12.92 -9.70
N THR A 103 6.35 -11.99 -9.28
CA THR A 103 6.84 -11.90 -7.91
C THR A 103 7.13 -10.46 -7.50
N PHE A 104 7.06 -10.17 -6.21
CA PHE A 104 7.51 -8.89 -5.68
C PHE A 104 9.03 -8.91 -5.50
N PRO A 105 9.72 -7.75 -5.60
CA PRO A 105 11.12 -7.65 -5.24
C PRO A 105 11.34 -8.13 -3.81
N GLU A 106 12.41 -8.91 -3.62
CA GLU A 106 12.82 -9.45 -2.33
C GLU A 106 13.38 -8.32 -1.47
N GLU A 107 12.50 -7.63 -0.73
CA GLU A 107 12.91 -6.72 0.33
C GLU A 107 13.04 -7.51 1.62
N ALA A 108 14.21 -7.38 2.28
CA ALA A 108 14.52 -8.10 3.51
C ALA A 108 13.45 -7.77 4.57
N LEU A 109 12.61 -8.75 4.91
CA LEU A 109 11.76 -8.66 6.08
C LEU A 109 12.66 -8.37 7.29
N PRO A 110 12.37 -7.33 8.09
CA PRO A 110 12.99 -7.19 9.39
C PRO A 110 12.78 -8.51 10.15
N GLN A 111 13.86 -9.09 10.69
CA GLN A 111 13.86 -10.43 11.29
C GLN A 111 12.80 -10.62 12.40
N GLU A 112 12.26 -9.53 12.93
CA GLU A 112 11.22 -9.47 13.96
C GLU A 112 9.80 -9.82 13.45
N MET A 113 9.59 -9.92 12.13
CA MET A 113 8.27 -10.20 11.51
C MET A 113 8.13 -11.61 10.93
N ALA A 114 9.07 -12.52 11.18
CA ALA A 114 8.87 -13.93 10.89
C ALA A 114 7.78 -14.48 11.83
N ILE A 115 6.54 -14.48 11.35
CA ILE A 115 5.45 -15.18 12.02
C ILE A 115 5.76 -16.67 11.83
N GLU A 116 6.22 -17.34 12.89
CA GLU A 116 6.17 -18.79 12.97
C GLU A 116 4.69 -19.20 12.93
N ILE A 117 4.28 -19.85 11.84
CA ILE A 117 3.00 -20.55 11.72
C ILE A 117 3.21 -21.99 12.21
#